data_AF-A0A1H9QAX0-F1
#
_entry.id   AF-A0A1H9QAX0-F1
#
_cell.length_a   1.000
_cell.length_b   1.000
_cell.length_c   1.000
_cell.angle_alpha   90.00
_cell.angle_beta   90.00
_cell.angle_gamma   90.00
#
_symmetry.space_group_name_H-M   'P 1'
#
loop_
_entity.id
_entity.type
_entity.pdbx_description
1 polymer ?
#
loop_
_entity_poly.entity_id
_entity_poly.type
_entity_poly.pdbx_seq_one_letter_code
_entity_poly.pdbx_strand_id
1 'polypeptide(L)'
;MQGTKLPLSLWFLAIYLLSQAKTGLSALALKRHLGVSYPTAWLIQHKLMQAMTLREACYVLEGRVQVDDAYLGGELSGGTAGRG
;
A
#
# COMPACT_ATOMS: atom_id res chain seq x y z
N MET A 1 -5.38 4.72 20.13
CA MET A 1 -4.29 3.76 19.82
C MET A 1 -3.88 3.03 21.11
N GLN A 2 -4.79 2.23 21.69
CA GLN A 2 -4.51 1.46 22.90
C GLN A 2 -4.26 -0.02 22.51
N GLY A 3 -3.19 -0.62 23.03
CA GLY A 3 -2.94 -2.08 22.92
C GLY A 3 -1.88 -2.52 21.90
N THR A 4 -1.17 -1.62 21.22
CA THR A 4 -0.04 -2.01 20.36
C THR A 4 1.23 -2.19 21.19
N LYS A 5 1.89 -3.34 21.05
CA LYS A 5 3.21 -3.61 21.67
C LYS A 5 4.36 -2.84 20.99
N LEU A 6 4.07 -2.10 19.92
CA LEU A 6 5.04 -1.29 19.19
C LEU A 6 5.08 0.14 19.76
N PRO A 7 6.27 0.74 19.86
CA PRO A 7 6.42 2.13 20.26
C PRO A 7 5.74 3.06 19.25
N LEU A 8 5.12 4.14 19.76
CA LEU A 8 4.38 5.10 18.94
C LEU A 8 5.27 5.79 17.88
N SER A 9 6.55 6.00 18.19
CA SER A 9 7.55 6.54 17.25
C SER A 9 7.65 5.71 15.96
N LEU A 10 7.51 4.39 16.07
CA LEU A 10 7.57 3.47 14.93
C LEU A 10 6.35 3.61 14.02
N TRP A 11 5.17 3.87 14.61
CA TRP A 11 3.96 4.18 13.84
C TRP A 11 4.11 5.49 13.07
N PHE A 12 4.63 6.55 13.70
CA PHE A 12 4.88 7.82 13.01
C PHE A 12 5.89 7.69 11.88
N LEU A 13 6.98 6.94 12.10
CA LEU A 13 7.95 6.65 11.05
C LEU A 13 7.32 5.88 9.88
N ALA A 14 6.48 4.89 10.16
CA ALA A 14 5.78 4.14 9.12
C ALA A 14 4.84 5.03 8.30
N ILE A 15 4.10 5.92 8.95
CA ILE A 15 3.23 6.91 8.30
C ILE A 15 4.05 7.83 7.39
N TYR A 16 5.17 8.36 7.89
CA TYR A 16 6.07 9.22 7.12
C TYR A 16 6.64 8.53 5.88
N LEU A 17 7.06 7.28 6.01
CA LEU A 17 7.62 6.52 4.88
C LEU A 17 6.55 6.20 3.83
N LEU A 18 5.32 5.90 4.25
CA LEU A 18 4.22 5.64 3.33
C LEU A 18 3.74 6.91 2.64
N SER A 19 3.68 8.05 3.33
CA SER A 19 3.22 9.31 2.73
C SER A 19 4.20 9.87 1.69
N GLN A 20 5.49 9.55 1.80
CA GLN A 20 6.49 9.93 0.79
C GLN A 20 6.50 9.02 -0.45
N ALA A 21 5.98 7.79 -0.35
CA ALA A 21 6.03 6.83 -1.43
C ALA A 21 4.91 7.10 -2.47
N LYS A 22 5.25 7.74 -3.59
CA LYS A 22 4.31 8.05 -4.68
C LYS A 22 3.56 6.85 -5.26
N THR A 23 4.17 5.67 -5.26
CA THR A 23 3.61 4.43 -5.84
C THR A 23 3.28 3.37 -4.78
N GLY A 24 3.24 3.76 -3.51
CA GLY A 24 3.17 2.83 -2.39
C GLY A 24 4.53 2.18 -2.04
N LEU A 25 4.62 1.66 -0.82
CA LEU A 25 5.81 1.03 -0.27
C LEU A 25 5.53 -0.46 0.03
N SER A 26 6.40 -1.36 -0.41
CA SER A 26 6.23 -2.80 -0.12
C SER A 26 6.48 -3.11 1.35
N ALA A 27 5.82 -4.14 1.89
CA ALA A 27 6.01 -4.58 3.27
C ALA A 27 7.47 -4.96 3.56
N LEU A 28 8.16 -5.50 2.54
CA LEU A 28 9.57 -5.84 2.65
C LEU A 28 10.47 -4.59 2.74
N ALA A 29 10.18 -3.53 1.98
CA ALA A 29 10.88 -2.26 2.11
C ALA A 29 10.57 -1.61 3.47
N LEU A 30 9.31 -1.59 3.88
CA LEU A 30 8.90 -1.06 5.18
C LEU A 30 9.59 -1.79 6.34
N LYS A 31 9.72 -3.12 6.25
CA LYS A 31 10.50 -3.94 7.20
C LYS A 31 11.94 -3.45 7.32
N ARG A 32 12.61 -3.20 6.18
CA ARG A 32 14.02 -2.74 6.15
C ARG A 32 14.16 -1.37 6.81
N HIS A 33 13.22 -0.46 6.60
CA HIS A 33 13.26 0.87 7.21
C HIS A 33 12.90 0.87 8.71
N LEU A 34 11.93 0.05 9.13
CA LEU A 34 11.45 0.02 10.52
C LEU A 34 12.26 -0.92 11.43
N GLY A 35 13.05 -1.84 10.87
CA GLY A 35 13.82 -2.83 11.64
C GLY A 35 12.96 -3.88 12.36
N VAL A 36 11.72 -4.10 11.94
CA VAL A 36 10.78 -5.05 12.56
C VAL A 36 10.72 -6.39 11.82
N SER A 37 9.98 -7.35 12.36
CA SER A 37 9.67 -8.59 11.64
C SER A 37 8.81 -8.32 10.41
N TYR A 38 8.91 -9.16 9.38
CA TYR A 38 8.09 -9.00 8.16
C TYR A 38 6.57 -9.03 8.45
N PRO A 39 6.04 -9.98 9.24
CA PRO A 39 4.61 -9.97 9.59
C PRO A 39 4.17 -8.68 10.28
N THR A 40 5.03 -8.10 11.12
CA THR A 40 4.77 -6.83 11.79
C THR A 40 4.71 -5.68 10.78
N ALA A 41 5.69 -5.58 9.87
CA ALA A 41 5.70 -4.56 8.83
C ALA A 41 4.46 -4.66 7.93
N TRP A 42 4.09 -5.89 7.53
CA TRP A 42 2.90 -6.14 6.73
C TRP A 42 1.62 -5.68 7.46
N LEU A 43 1.45 -6.01 8.74
CA LEU A 43 0.29 -5.57 9.53
C LEU A 43 0.23 -4.05 9.67
N ILE A 44 1.36 -3.37 9.87
CA ILE A 44 1.42 -1.90 9.94
C ILE A 44 0.99 -1.30 8.60
N GLN A 45 1.59 -1.76 7.49
CA GLN A 45 1.27 -1.30 6.15
C GLN A 45 -0.23 -1.49 5.88
N HIS A 46 -0.77 -2.68 6.14
CA HIS A 46 -2.17 -2.99 5.86
C HIS A 46 -3.12 -2.09 6.65
N LYS A 47 -2.85 -1.84 7.93
CA LYS A 47 -3.68 -0.95 8.77
C LYS A 47 -3.65 0.49 8.28
N LEU A 48 -2.49 0.98 7.86
CA LEU A 48 -2.34 2.35 7.35
C LEU A 48 -3.04 2.52 6.00
N MET A 49 -2.85 1.56 5.08
CA MET A 49 -3.55 1.55 3.79
C MET A 49 -5.08 1.49 3.99
N GLN A 50 -5.56 0.62 4.87
CA GLN A 50 -6.98 0.54 5.20
C GLN A 50 -7.52 1.86 5.75
N ALA A 51 -6.78 2.54 6.63
CA ALA A 51 -7.17 3.84 7.15
C ALA A 51 -7.23 4.92 6.04
N MET A 52 -6.29 4.90 5.09
CA MET A 52 -6.30 5.79 3.93
C MET A 52 -7.52 5.50 3.03
N THR A 53 -7.79 4.23 2.71
CA THR A 53 -8.96 3.83 1.91
C THR A 53 -10.28 4.23 2.56
N LEU A 54 -10.43 4.00 3.88
CA LEU A 54 -11.64 4.40 4.60
C LEU A 54 -11.85 5.92 4.61
N ARG A 55 -10.75 6.69 4.64
CA ARG A 55 -10.80 8.15 4.54
C ARG A 55 -11.18 8.59 3.13
N GLU A 56 -10.60 7.98 2.10
CA GLU A 56 -10.92 8.25 0.69
C GLU A 56 -12.36 7.90 0.33
N ALA A 57 -12.94 6.88 0.95
CA ALA A 57 -14.34 6.47 0.73
C ALA A 57 -15.37 7.57 1.03
N CYS A 58 -14.99 8.61 1.79
CA CYS A 58 -15.84 9.78 2.03
C CYS A 58 -15.82 10.81 0.89
N TYR A 59 -14.92 10.66 -0.10
CA TYR A 59 -14.75 11.59 -1.21
C TYR A 59 -15.18 10.93 -2.51
N VAL A 60 -16.06 11.60 -3.25
CA VAL A 60 -16.47 11.20 -4.60
C VAL A 60 -15.82 12.14 -5.61
N LEU A 61 -15.31 11.60 -6.70
CA LEU A 61 -14.78 12.41 -7.80
C LEU A 61 -15.96 13.09 -8.52
N GLU A 62 -15.88 14.39 -8.74
CA GLU A 62 -16.92 15.20 -9.39
C GLU A 62 -16.40 15.87 -10.67
N GLY A 63 -17.30 16.14 -11.62
CA GLY A 63 -16.97 16.76 -12.90
C GLY A 63 -16.51 15.76 -13.97
N ARG A 64 -15.63 16.21 -14.88
CA ARG A 64 -15.08 15.35 -15.94
C ARG A 64 -13.93 14.51 -15.39
N VAL A 65 -14.22 13.25 -15.08
CA VAL A 65 -13.21 12.28 -14.61
C VAL A 65 -12.61 11.56 -15.82
N GLN A 66 -11.29 11.62 -15.96
CA GLN A 66 -10.53 10.85 -16.95
C GLN A 66 -9.66 9.84 -16.21
N VAL A 67 -9.71 8.59 -16.66
CA VAL A 67 -8.89 7.50 -16.15
C VAL A 67 -8.03 7.03 -17.32
N ASP A 68 -6.73 7.29 -17.24
CA ASP A 68 -5.78 6.86 -18.26
C ASP A 68 -5.09 5.56 -17.80
N ASP A 69 -5.12 4.55 -18.67
CA ASP A 69 -4.54 3.21 -18.56
C ASP A 69 -4.71 2.46 -17.22
N ALA A 70 -5.67 1.52 -17.20
CA ALA A 70 -5.74 0.44 -16.23
C ALA A 70 -5.43 -0.89 -16.93
N TYR A 71 -4.22 -1.42 -16.74
CA TYR A 71 -3.92 -2.79 -17.17
C TYR A 71 -4.36 -3.78 -16.09
N LEU A 72 -5.52 -4.42 -16.30
CA LEU A 72 -6.01 -5.52 -15.49
C LEU A 72 -5.87 -6.85 -16.26
N GLY A 73 -4.63 -7.30 -16.44
CA GLY A 73 -4.32 -8.56 -17.12
C GLY A 73 -4.32 -9.75 -16.16
N GLY A 74 -5.21 -10.71 -16.40
CA GLY A 74 -5.09 -12.07 -15.85
C GLY A 74 -4.04 -12.87 -16.63
N GLU A 75 -3.46 -13.87 -15.97
CA GLU A 75 -2.64 -14.88 -16.65
C GLU A 75 -3.52 -15.59 -17.70
N LEU A 76 -3.22 -15.42 -18.99
CA LEU A 76 -3.78 -16.25 -20.04
C LEU A 76 -3.24 -17.67 -19.85
N SER A 77 -3.99 -18.52 -19.14
CA SER A 77 -3.76 -19.96 -19.08
C SER A 77 -4.06 -20.58 -20.45
N GLY A 78 -3.14 -20.40 -21.40
CA GLY A 78 -3.21 -21.02 -22.74
C GLY A 78 -2.58 -20.25 -23.90
N GLY A 79 -1.97 -19.08 -23.68
CA GLY A 79 -1.32 -18.33 -24.77
C GLY A 79 0.08 -18.86 -25.10
N THR A 80 0.30 -19.30 -26.34
CA THR A 80 1.64 -19.67 -26.84
C THR A 80 2.60 -18.48 -26.72
N ALA A 81 3.83 -18.73 -26.27
CA ALA A 81 4.87 -17.71 -26.16
C ALA A 81 5.12 -17.04 -27.52
N GLY A 82 4.80 -15.75 -27.62
CA GLY A 82 5.15 -14.92 -28.77
C GLY A 82 6.67 -14.81 -28.87
N ARG A 83 7.22 -15.12 -30.06
CA ARG A 83 8.59 -14.78 -30.42
C ARG A 83 8.55 -13.50 -31.24
N GLY A 84 9.18 -12.44 -30.73
CA GLY A 84 9.28 -11.11 -31.36
C GLY A 84 9.41 -10.04 -30.31
#